data_AF-A0A5A7RQA8-F1
#
_entry.id   AF-A0A5A7RQA8-F1
#
_cell.length_a   1.000
_cell.length_b   1.000
_cell.length_c   1.000
_cell.angle_alpha   90.00
_cell.angle_beta   90.00
_cell.angle_gamma   90.00
#
_symmetry.space_group_name_H-M   'P 1'
#
loop_
_entity.id
_entity.type
_entity.pdbx_description
1 polymer ?
#
loop_
_entity_poly.entity_id
_entity_poly.type
_entity_poly.pdbx_seq_one_letter_code
_entity_poly.pdbx_strand_id
1 'polypeptide(L)'
;MDGLTLTILVILSFLLVWLGIMIFTTKPEEEEEEQTQNSPQAQPQPQLQMQSQTQPEQQENTLIEQYERRIAELNEKIRNLEMKPTNDTLLDWLADLRRENEFLKLKLAQMNGSLQPFPKEDENLRKELEEYKERVKKLEMELEEMKSNLDYYRLMLNRLQGRYTVINKYNYRMCIRDPQTGEYHYELVKLPPDFDPFNPNYITRDGIEVYEEYGIRIPTKLGDIIRQEFKKDMYAEIGLHR
;
A
#
# COMPACT_ATOMS: atom_id res chain seq x y z
N MET A 1 -16.79 -17.24 21.20
CA MET A 1 -16.35 -16.41 20.05
C MET A 1 -14.93 -16.01 20.38
N ASP A 2 -13.96 -16.71 19.83
CA ASP A 2 -12.55 -16.51 20.15
C ASP A 2 -12.08 -15.20 19.52
N GLY A 3 -11.15 -14.49 20.16
CA GLY A 3 -10.68 -13.19 19.67
C GLY A 3 -10.18 -13.22 18.21
N LEU A 4 -9.69 -14.38 17.76
CA LEU A 4 -9.27 -14.63 16.38
C LEU A 4 -10.45 -14.66 15.39
N THR A 5 -11.61 -15.16 15.79
CA THR A 5 -12.82 -15.12 14.96
C THR A 5 -13.37 -13.70 14.82
N LEU A 6 -13.22 -12.87 15.86
CA LEU A 6 -13.64 -11.47 15.84
C LEU A 6 -12.74 -10.62 14.92
N THR A 7 -11.42 -10.83 14.96
CA THR A 7 -10.48 -10.09 14.10
C THR A 7 -10.65 -10.46 12.63
N ILE A 8 -10.88 -11.75 12.32
CA ILE A 8 -11.16 -12.20 10.95
C ILE A 8 -12.45 -11.55 10.42
N LEU A 9 -13.51 -11.47 11.23
CA LEU A 9 -14.77 -10.83 10.85
C LEU A 9 -14.62 -9.34 10.56
N VAL A 10 -13.79 -8.63 11.34
CA VAL A 10 -13.51 -7.20 11.14
C VAL A 10 -12.70 -6.96 9.85
N ILE A 11 -11.73 -7.83 9.55
CA ILE A 11 -10.95 -7.71 8.30
C ILE A 11 -11.82 -8.03 7.09
N LEU A 12 -12.68 -9.04 7.19
CA LEU A 12 -13.59 -9.46 6.12
C LEU A 12 -14.65 -8.40 5.80
N SER A 13 -15.18 -7.72 6.83
CA SER A 13 -16.14 -6.62 6.62
C SER A 13 -15.49 -5.42 5.93
N PHE A 14 -14.24 -5.11 6.26
CA PHE A 14 -13.48 -4.03 5.62
C PHE A 14 -13.18 -4.33 4.13
N LEU A 15 -12.80 -5.57 3.83
CA LEU A 15 -12.58 -6.02 2.45
C LEU A 15 -13.84 -5.95 1.58
N LEU A 16 -15.00 -6.33 2.14
CA LEU A 16 -16.27 -6.28 1.41
C LEU A 16 -16.72 -4.85 1.10
N VAL A 17 -16.52 -3.91 2.03
CA VAL A 17 -16.78 -2.49 1.79
C VAL A 17 -15.84 -1.93 0.70
N TRP A 18 -14.57 -2.30 0.74
CA TRP A 18 -13.58 -1.88 -0.26
C TRP A 18 -13.90 -2.42 -1.66
N LEU A 19 -14.30 -3.70 -1.76
CA LEU A 19 -14.74 -4.32 -3.01
C LEU A 19 -16.02 -3.67 -3.56
N GLY A 20 -16.97 -3.32 -2.69
CA GLY A 20 -18.18 -2.59 -3.08
C GLY A 20 -17.90 -1.22 -3.69
N ILE A 21 -16.90 -0.50 -3.16
CA ILE A 21 -16.47 0.79 -3.70
C ILE A 21 -15.79 0.61 -5.08
N MET A 22 -14.95 -0.41 -5.24
CA MET A 22 -14.25 -0.69 -6.52
C MET A 22 -15.18 -1.11 -7.66
N ILE A 23 -16.24 -1.87 -7.36
CA ILE A 23 -17.23 -2.29 -8.37
C ILE A 23 -18.11 -1.12 -8.81
N PHE A 24 -18.39 -0.16 -7.92
CA PHE A 24 -19.27 0.97 -8.26
C PHE A 24 -18.56 2.11 -9.01
N THR A 25 -17.23 2.19 -8.94
CA THR A 25 -16.44 3.23 -9.63
C THR A 25 -15.98 2.83 -11.03
N THR A 26 -16.15 1.57 -11.44
CA THR A 26 -15.80 1.09 -12.78
C THR A 26 -17.06 0.94 -13.64
N LYS A 27 -17.44 2.01 -14.35
CA LYS A 27 -18.41 1.91 -15.46
C LYS A 27 -17.76 1.17 -16.64
N PRO A 28 -18.47 0.27 -17.34
CA PRO A 28 -17.94 -0.33 -18.56
C PRO A 28 -18.11 0.67 -19.72
N GLU A 29 -17.01 1.12 -20.31
CA GLU A 29 -17.03 1.70 -21.66
C GLU A 29 -16.77 0.56 -22.65
N GLU A 30 -17.66 0.48 -23.64
CA GLU A 30 -17.67 -0.46 -24.75
C GLU A 30 -16.49 -0.14 -25.70
N GLU A 31 -15.67 -1.13 -26.03
CA GLU A 31 -14.68 -1.04 -27.11
C GLU A 31 -15.14 -1.96 -28.27
N GLU A 32 -15.48 -1.33 -29.41
CA GLU A 32 -15.74 -1.99 -30.69
C GLU A 32 -14.41 -2.34 -31.39
N GLU A 33 -14.30 -3.59 -31.87
CA GLU A 33 -13.15 -4.09 -32.62
C GLU A 33 -13.25 -3.73 -34.12
N GLU A 34 -12.25 -3.03 -34.66
CA GLU A 34 -11.99 -2.93 -36.10
C GLU A 34 -11.09 -4.08 -36.58
N GLN A 35 -11.51 -4.82 -37.63
CA GLN A 35 -10.60 -5.62 -38.46
C GLN A 35 -10.89 -5.45 -39.95
N THR A 36 -9.83 -5.08 -40.68
CA THR A 36 -9.70 -4.95 -42.14
C THR A 36 -9.06 -6.21 -42.73
N GLN A 37 -9.47 -6.67 -43.93
CA GLN A 37 -8.59 -7.37 -44.91
C GLN A 37 -9.23 -7.70 -46.30
N ASN A 38 -8.62 -7.10 -47.34
CA ASN A 38 -8.24 -7.57 -48.70
C ASN A 38 -9.11 -8.45 -49.66
N SER A 39 -9.15 -7.98 -50.94
CA SER A 39 -9.59 -8.52 -52.27
C SER A 39 -8.78 -9.76 -52.78
N PRO A 40 -8.95 -10.40 -54.01
CA PRO A 40 -9.65 -9.99 -55.26
C PRO A 40 -10.29 -11.08 -56.21
N GLN A 41 -10.89 -10.62 -57.34
CA GLN A 41 -11.02 -11.20 -58.72
C GLN A 41 -12.28 -11.96 -59.26
N ALA A 42 -12.90 -11.32 -60.29
CA ALA A 42 -13.38 -11.74 -61.63
C ALA A 42 -14.54 -12.77 -61.88
N GLN A 43 -15.47 -12.32 -62.76
CA GLN A 43 -16.74 -12.84 -63.36
C GLN A 43 -16.65 -14.13 -64.22
N PRO A 44 -17.76 -14.76 -64.77
CA PRO A 44 -19.15 -14.27 -64.98
C PRO A 44 -20.35 -15.22 -64.63
N GLN A 45 -21.53 -14.58 -64.61
CA GLN A 45 -22.96 -14.97 -64.39
C GLN A 45 -23.52 -16.16 -65.24
N PRO A 46 -24.78 -16.69 -65.06
CA PRO A 46 -25.97 -16.03 -64.46
C PRO A 46 -26.97 -16.86 -63.60
N GLN A 47 -27.72 -16.08 -62.80
CA GLN A 47 -29.19 -16.07 -62.62
C GLN A 47 -29.91 -16.71 -61.40
N LEU A 48 -30.86 -15.88 -60.93
CA LEU A 48 -32.03 -16.06 -60.03
C LEU A 48 -31.71 -15.81 -58.54
N GLN A 49 -32.35 -14.90 -57.79
CA GLN A 49 -33.69 -14.28 -57.89
C GLN A 49 -33.86 -13.06 -56.93
N MET A 50 -34.57 -12.02 -57.41
CA MET A 50 -35.48 -11.03 -56.77
C MET A 50 -35.11 -10.11 -55.56
N GLN A 51 -35.39 -8.80 -55.79
CA GLN A 51 -35.81 -7.68 -54.88
C GLN A 51 -34.73 -7.06 -53.95
N SER A 52 -34.45 -5.74 -53.91
CA SER A 52 -35.32 -4.54 -53.84
C SER A 52 -34.59 -3.23 -54.27
N GLN A 53 -35.34 -2.10 -54.28
CA GLN A 53 -35.12 -0.82 -54.97
C GLN A 53 -34.07 0.18 -54.40
N THR A 54 -33.53 1.01 -55.31
CA THR A 54 -33.09 2.44 -55.18
C THR A 54 -32.16 2.88 -54.04
N GLN A 55 -30.91 3.30 -54.34
CA GLN A 55 -30.08 4.28 -53.58
C GLN A 55 -28.66 4.42 -54.20
N PRO A 56 -28.40 5.41 -55.07
CA PRO A 56 -27.20 6.24 -54.88
C PRO A 56 -27.40 7.76 -55.09
N GLU A 57 -28.47 8.20 -55.78
CA GLU A 57 -28.65 9.62 -56.13
C GLU A 57 -29.00 10.54 -54.95
N GLN A 58 -29.50 10.00 -53.83
CA GLN A 58 -29.89 10.82 -52.68
C GLN A 58 -28.69 11.35 -51.88
N GLN A 59 -27.61 10.57 -51.74
CA GLN A 59 -26.44 10.99 -50.98
C GLN A 59 -25.66 12.09 -51.72
N GLU A 60 -25.51 11.95 -53.04
CA GLU A 60 -24.83 12.95 -53.87
C GLU A 60 -25.59 14.29 -53.87
N ASN A 61 -26.92 14.25 -53.98
CA ASN A 61 -27.76 15.46 -53.89
C ASN A 61 -27.67 16.15 -52.51
N THR A 62 -27.60 15.39 -51.41
CA THR A 62 -27.45 16.01 -50.07
C THR A 62 -26.10 16.67 -49.86
N LEU A 63 -25.03 16.12 -50.44
CA LEU A 63 -23.69 16.71 -50.41
C LEU A 63 -23.65 17.98 -51.27
N ILE A 64 -24.26 17.95 -52.46
CA ILE A 64 -24.37 19.12 -53.34
C ILE A 64 -25.12 20.26 -52.64
N GLU A 65 -26.25 19.99 -51.98
CA GLU A 65 -26.98 21.01 -51.21
C GLU A 65 -26.16 21.61 -50.06
N GLN A 66 -25.35 20.79 -49.37
CA GLN A 66 -24.47 21.28 -48.31
C GLN A 66 -23.35 22.16 -48.87
N TYR A 67 -22.76 21.78 -50.01
CA TYR A 67 -21.76 22.61 -50.68
C TYR A 67 -22.38 23.91 -51.21
N GLU A 68 -23.59 23.88 -51.76
CA GLU A 68 -24.30 25.07 -52.21
C GLU A 68 -24.61 26.04 -51.06
N ARG A 69 -25.07 25.53 -49.91
CA ARG A 69 -25.28 26.36 -48.70
C ARG A 69 -23.98 26.98 -48.22
N ARG A 70 -22.88 26.21 -48.23
CA ARG A 70 -21.58 26.70 -47.78
C ARG A 70 -21.00 27.73 -48.73
N ILE A 71 -21.19 27.55 -50.04
CA ILE A 71 -20.83 28.53 -51.06
C ILE A 71 -21.69 29.80 -50.91
N ALA A 72 -22.97 29.68 -50.58
CA ALA A 72 -23.84 30.82 -50.32
C ALA A 72 -23.40 31.62 -49.07
N GLU A 73 -23.10 30.94 -47.95
CA GLU A 73 -22.57 31.58 -46.74
C GLU A 73 -21.21 32.24 -46.97
N LEU A 74 -20.32 31.59 -47.74
CA LEU A 74 -19.03 32.16 -48.09
C LEU A 74 -19.20 33.39 -49.00
N ASN A 75 -20.13 33.34 -49.96
CA ASN A 75 -20.45 34.49 -50.81
C ASN A 75 -21.12 35.63 -50.07
N GLU A 76 -21.92 35.37 -49.03
CA GLU A 76 -22.42 36.41 -48.14
C GLU A 76 -21.32 37.03 -47.30
N LYS A 77 -20.40 36.22 -46.75
CA LYS A 77 -19.23 36.73 -46.02
C LYS A 77 -18.32 37.57 -46.91
N ILE A 78 -18.09 37.13 -48.15
CA ILE A 78 -17.33 37.89 -49.15
C ILE A 78 -18.05 39.21 -49.47
N ARG A 79 -19.37 39.20 -49.71
CA ARG A 79 -20.15 40.43 -49.92
C ARG A 79 -20.11 41.38 -48.72
N ASN A 80 -20.18 40.86 -47.50
CA ASN A 80 -20.11 41.65 -46.27
C ASN A 80 -18.70 42.24 -46.03
N LEU A 81 -17.66 41.59 -46.55
CA LEU A 81 -16.28 42.09 -46.51
C LEU A 81 -15.97 43.05 -47.67
N GLU A 82 -16.60 42.87 -48.82
CA GLU A 82 -16.48 43.74 -50.01
C GLU A 82 -17.32 45.02 -49.91
N MET A 83 -18.37 45.04 -49.08
CA MET A 83 -19.03 46.28 -48.70
C MET A 83 -18.11 47.11 -47.80
N LYS A 84 -17.72 48.31 -48.25
CA LYS A 84 -17.09 49.30 -47.38
C LYS A 84 -18.00 49.49 -46.16
N PRO A 85 -17.52 49.29 -44.93
CA PRO A 85 -18.37 49.37 -43.75
C PRO A 85 -19.02 50.75 -43.71
N THR A 86 -20.34 50.76 -43.69
CA THR A 86 -21.13 51.99 -43.56
C THR A 86 -20.97 52.49 -42.12
N ASN A 87 -21.11 53.80 -41.87
CA ASN A 87 -20.87 54.39 -40.56
C ASN A 87 -21.66 53.68 -39.43
N ASP A 88 -22.86 53.17 -39.74
CA ASP A 88 -23.70 52.41 -38.80
C ASP A 88 -23.09 51.06 -38.41
N THR A 89 -22.45 50.34 -39.34
CA THR A 89 -21.74 49.07 -39.03
C THR A 89 -20.53 49.28 -38.15
N LEU A 90 -19.85 50.43 -38.28
CA LEU A 90 -18.75 50.81 -37.41
C LEU A 90 -19.23 51.17 -36.00
N LEU A 91 -20.42 51.77 -35.88
CA LEU A 91 -21.05 52.07 -34.59
C LEU A 91 -21.47 50.79 -33.85
N ASP A 92 -22.02 49.81 -34.56
CA ASP A 92 -22.36 48.51 -33.97
C ASP A 92 -21.10 47.77 -33.48
N TRP A 93 -20.04 47.73 -34.29
CA TRP A 93 -18.77 47.13 -33.86
C TRP A 93 -18.15 47.87 -32.66
N LEU A 94 -18.27 49.18 -32.61
CA LEU A 94 -17.81 49.97 -31.46
C LEU A 94 -18.61 49.65 -30.19
N ALA A 95 -19.92 49.45 -30.32
CA ALA A 95 -20.79 49.06 -29.21
C ALA A 95 -20.45 47.65 -28.69
N ASP A 96 -20.22 46.70 -29.60
CA ASP A 96 -19.84 45.33 -29.23
C ASP A 96 -18.46 45.27 -28.58
N LEU A 97 -17.46 45.95 -29.15
CA LEU A 97 -16.12 46.05 -28.54
C LEU A 97 -16.18 46.69 -27.14
N ARG A 98 -17.04 47.69 -26.94
CA ARG A 98 -17.21 48.32 -25.62
C ARG A 98 -17.84 47.35 -24.62
N ARG A 99 -18.82 46.56 -25.05
CA ARG A 99 -19.46 45.52 -24.21
C ARG A 99 -18.45 44.44 -23.83
N GLU A 100 -17.62 44.02 -24.78
CA GLU A 100 -16.57 43.02 -24.57
C GLU A 100 -15.47 43.53 -23.62
N ASN A 101 -15.10 44.80 -23.72
CA ASN A 101 -14.15 45.44 -22.82
C ASN A 101 -14.68 45.51 -21.38
N GLU A 102 -15.95 45.88 -21.20
CA GLU A 102 -16.60 45.87 -19.88
C GLU A 102 -16.70 44.46 -19.29
N PHE A 103 -16.99 43.45 -20.11
CA PHE A 103 -16.98 42.05 -19.69
C PHE A 103 -15.59 41.59 -19.23
N LEU A 104 -14.54 41.93 -19.97
CA LEU A 104 -13.16 41.60 -19.62
C LEU A 104 -12.71 42.31 -18.33
N LYS A 105 -13.09 43.58 -18.13
CA LYS A 105 -12.83 44.31 -16.87
C LYS A 105 -13.50 43.63 -15.68
N LEU A 106 -14.74 43.19 -15.84
CA LEU A 106 -15.48 42.49 -14.79
C LEU A 106 -14.80 41.16 -14.42
N LYS A 107 -14.36 40.40 -15.44
CA LYS A 107 -13.64 39.14 -15.25
C LYS A 107 -12.28 39.35 -14.57
N LEU A 108 -11.55 40.41 -14.94
CA LEU A 108 -10.31 40.81 -14.28
C LEU A 108 -10.53 41.20 -12.82
N ALA A 109 -11.57 41.97 -12.52
CA ALA A 109 -11.92 42.34 -11.16
C ALA A 109 -12.29 41.11 -10.31
N GLN A 110 -13.00 40.13 -10.90
CA GLN A 110 -13.34 38.88 -10.25
C GLN A 110 -12.11 38.00 -9.98
N MET A 111 -11.19 37.89 -10.94
CA MET A 111 -9.93 37.16 -10.76
C MET A 111 -9.01 37.82 -9.73
N ASN A 112 -8.89 39.15 -9.77
CA ASN A 112 -8.13 39.91 -8.75
C ASN A 112 -8.77 39.83 -7.36
N GLY A 113 -10.10 39.74 -7.27
CA GLY A 113 -10.82 39.47 -6.02
C GLY A 113 -10.58 38.06 -5.48
N SER A 114 -10.34 37.08 -6.36
CA SER A 114 -9.98 35.70 -5.99
C SER A 114 -8.50 35.53 -5.59
N LEU A 115 -7.64 36.45 -6.02
CA LEU A 115 -6.23 36.58 -5.61
C LEU A 115 -6.08 37.25 -4.24
N GLN A 116 -7.03 37.03 -3.32
CA GLN A 116 -6.75 37.23 -1.90
C GLN A 116 -5.62 36.27 -1.50
N PRO A 117 -4.63 36.75 -0.74
CA PRO A 117 -3.41 36.00 -0.55
C PRO A 117 -3.74 34.75 0.31
N PHE A 118 -3.05 33.65 0.06
CA PHE A 118 -3.14 32.38 0.80
C PHE A 118 -2.37 32.29 2.14
N PRO A 119 -1.76 33.34 2.76
CA PRO A 119 -0.78 33.15 3.83
C PRO A 119 -1.40 32.65 5.14
N LYS A 120 -2.73 32.73 5.30
CA LYS A 120 -3.40 32.19 6.50
C LYS A 120 -3.53 30.67 6.46
N GLU A 121 -3.71 30.08 5.29
CA GLU A 121 -3.73 28.61 5.15
C GLU A 121 -2.31 28.07 5.38
N ASP A 122 -1.29 28.70 4.79
CA ASP A 122 0.11 28.30 4.99
C ASP A 122 0.56 28.36 6.47
N GLU A 123 0.14 29.39 7.22
CA GLU A 123 0.46 29.49 8.65
C GLU A 123 -0.25 28.43 9.50
N ASN A 124 -1.50 28.07 9.16
CA ASN A 124 -2.22 27.00 9.84
C ASN A 124 -1.60 25.63 9.54
N LEU A 125 -1.26 25.35 8.29
CA LEU A 125 -0.58 24.12 7.89
C LEU A 125 0.80 23.99 8.56
N ARG A 126 1.53 25.09 8.71
CA ARG A 126 2.82 25.10 9.44
C ARG A 126 2.66 24.76 10.91
N LYS A 127 1.63 25.30 11.57
CA LYS A 127 1.34 24.96 12.97
C LYS A 127 0.94 23.51 13.12
N GLU A 128 0.09 23.00 12.23
CA GLU A 128 -0.33 21.60 12.26
C GLU A 128 0.87 20.66 12.04
N LEU A 129 1.77 21.00 11.11
CA LEU A 129 3.02 20.24 10.88
C LEU A 129 3.90 20.20 12.13
N GLU A 130 4.03 21.31 12.85
CA GLU A 130 4.84 21.37 14.07
C GLU A 130 4.21 20.56 15.21
N GLU A 131 2.88 20.61 15.36
CA GLU A 131 2.16 19.74 16.31
C GLU A 131 2.35 18.25 15.99
N TYR A 132 2.28 17.86 14.71
CA TYR A 132 2.52 16.47 14.33
C TYR A 132 3.96 16.04 14.62
N LYS A 133 4.96 16.90 14.36
CA LYS A 133 6.36 16.60 14.72
C LYS A 133 6.52 16.39 16.23
N GLU A 134 5.89 17.23 17.05
CA GLU A 134 5.94 17.06 18.50
C GLU A 134 5.27 15.76 18.96
N ARG A 135 4.13 15.38 18.35
CA ARG A 135 3.46 14.11 18.63
C ARG A 135 4.33 12.92 18.23
N VAL A 136 4.96 12.95 17.06
CA VAL A 136 5.89 11.91 16.61
C VAL A 136 7.05 11.77 17.59
N LYS A 137 7.66 12.88 18.01
CA LYS A 137 8.77 12.86 18.98
C LYS A 137 8.36 12.26 20.33
N LYS A 138 7.15 12.55 20.82
CA LYS A 138 6.62 11.94 22.06
C LYS A 138 6.44 10.43 21.90
N LEU A 139 5.85 10.00 20.78
CA LEU A 139 5.65 8.58 20.48
C LEU A 139 6.98 7.82 20.34
N GLU A 140 8.00 8.45 19.73
CA GLU A 140 9.36 7.88 19.65
C GLU A 140 9.98 7.69 21.03
N MET A 141 9.81 8.66 21.94
CA MET A 141 10.27 8.52 23.33
C MET A 141 9.55 7.39 24.07
N GLU A 142 8.23 7.29 23.94
CA GLU A 142 7.43 6.21 24.55
C GLU A 142 7.84 4.83 24.01
N LEU A 143 8.14 4.72 22.71
CA LEU A 143 8.66 3.49 22.12
C LEU A 143 10.01 3.08 22.69
N GLU A 144 10.93 4.03 22.86
CA GLU A 144 12.25 3.74 23.43
C GLU A 144 12.15 3.33 24.91
N GLU A 145 11.25 3.97 25.68
CA GLU A 145 10.96 3.55 27.05
C GLU A 145 10.36 2.15 27.11
N MET A 146 9.36 1.85 26.27
CA MET A 146 8.77 0.52 26.19
C MET A 146 9.79 -0.56 25.80
N LYS A 147 10.70 -0.25 24.87
CA LYS A 147 11.78 -1.15 24.47
C LYS A 147 12.76 -1.43 25.61
N SER A 148 13.17 -0.38 26.33
CA SER A 148 13.99 -0.50 27.55
C SER A 148 13.31 -1.36 28.61
N ASN A 149 12.02 -1.12 28.87
CA ASN A 149 11.23 -1.93 29.80
C ASN A 149 11.15 -3.40 29.36
N LEU A 150 10.96 -3.65 28.07
CA LEU A 150 10.92 -5.00 27.51
C LEU A 150 12.27 -5.72 27.66
N ASP A 151 13.39 -5.03 27.44
CA ASP A 151 14.72 -5.57 27.68
C ASP A 151 14.98 -5.84 29.17
N TYR A 152 14.49 -4.98 30.06
CA TYR A 152 14.49 -5.23 31.50
C TYR A 152 13.68 -6.49 31.86
N TYR A 153 12.46 -6.63 31.35
CA TYR A 153 11.63 -7.82 31.60
C TYR A 153 12.25 -9.09 31.02
N ARG A 154 12.88 -9.03 29.86
CA ARG A 154 13.66 -10.15 29.29
C ARG A 154 14.80 -10.55 30.21
N LEU A 155 15.57 -9.59 30.72
CA LEU A 155 16.65 -9.86 31.66
C LEU A 155 16.12 -10.49 32.95
N MET A 156 15.00 -9.97 33.47
CA MET A 156 14.35 -10.50 34.65
C MET A 156 13.88 -11.95 34.43
N LEU A 157 13.20 -12.22 33.31
CA LEU A 157 12.77 -13.57 32.93
C LEU A 157 13.94 -14.54 32.79
N ASN A 158 15.03 -14.12 32.13
CA ASN A 158 16.23 -14.94 32.01
C ASN A 158 16.84 -15.27 33.39
N ARG A 159 16.84 -14.31 34.32
CA ARG A 159 17.30 -14.52 35.71
C ARG A 159 16.39 -15.46 36.48
N LEU A 160 15.06 -15.31 36.37
CA LEU A 160 14.12 -16.22 37.01
C LEU A 160 14.27 -17.62 36.43
N GLN A 161 14.31 -17.76 35.11
CA GLN A 161 14.52 -19.04 34.44
C GLN A 161 15.79 -19.71 34.96
N GLY A 162 16.93 -19.00 34.99
CA GLY A 162 18.16 -19.54 35.59
C GLY A 162 17.96 -20.07 37.02
N ARG A 163 17.27 -19.31 37.88
CA ARG A 163 17.03 -19.71 39.28
C ARG A 163 16.10 -20.91 39.45
N TYR A 164 15.09 -21.08 38.62
CA TYR A 164 14.15 -22.19 38.74
C TYR A 164 14.60 -23.44 37.96
N THR A 165 15.45 -23.25 36.95
CA THR A 165 16.00 -24.34 36.14
C THR A 165 17.26 -24.94 36.75
N VAL A 166 18.04 -24.20 37.54
CA VAL A 166 19.20 -24.76 38.26
C VAL A 166 18.88 -24.94 39.75
N ILE A 167 18.91 -26.18 40.22
CA ILE A 167 18.78 -26.50 41.65
C ILE A 167 20.17 -26.50 42.30
N ASN A 168 21.15 -27.11 41.65
CA ASN A 168 22.57 -27.01 41.97
C ASN A 168 23.42 -27.40 40.74
N LYS A 169 24.76 -27.35 40.85
CA LYS A 169 25.72 -27.64 39.76
C LYS A 169 25.48 -28.96 39.01
N TYR A 170 24.88 -29.97 39.63
CA TYR A 170 24.64 -31.28 39.01
C TYR A 170 23.15 -31.62 38.90
N ASN A 171 22.25 -30.73 39.31
CA ASN A 171 20.81 -31.00 39.36
C ASN A 171 20.05 -29.85 38.70
N TYR A 172 19.41 -30.17 37.57
CA TYR A 172 18.73 -29.20 36.73
C TYR A 172 17.30 -29.63 36.46
N ARG A 173 16.37 -28.68 36.47
CA ARG A 173 14.96 -28.92 36.16
C ARG A 173 14.71 -28.60 34.70
N MET A 174 14.51 -29.60 33.86
CA MET A 174 14.21 -29.41 32.45
C MET A 174 12.71 -29.40 32.21
N CYS A 175 12.24 -28.49 31.36
CA CYS A 175 10.87 -28.49 30.88
C CYS A 175 10.81 -29.37 29.63
N ILE A 176 10.10 -30.50 29.72
CA ILE A 176 9.98 -31.48 28.66
C ILE A 176 8.53 -31.47 28.18
N ARG A 177 8.37 -31.33 26.87
CA ARG A 177 7.06 -31.47 26.22
C ARG A 177 6.80 -32.95 25.99
N ASP A 178 5.72 -33.46 26.56
CA ASP A 178 5.26 -34.82 26.26
C ASP A 178 4.83 -34.88 24.78
N PRO A 179 5.43 -35.76 23.97
CA PRO A 179 5.09 -35.89 22.55
C PRO A 179 3.63 -36.32 22.31
N GLN A 180 3.03 -37.06 23.23
CA GLN A 180 1.70 -37.64 23.07
C GLN A 180 0.60 -36.68 23.53
N THR A 181 0.77 -36.06 24.69
CA THR A 181 -0.24 -35.15 25.27
C THR A 181 0.00 -33.69 24.87
N GLY A 182 1.23 -33.34 24.51
CA GLY A 182 1.64 -31.96 24.23
C GLY A 182 1.78 -31.07 25.47
N GLU A 183 1.53 -31.63 26.66
CA GLU A 183 1.69 -30.94 27.94
C GLU A 183 3.17 -30.84 28.32
N TYR A 184 3.50 -29.77 29.04
CA TYR A 184 4.84 -29.54 29.55
C TYR A 184 4.92 -30.00 31.00
N HIS A 185 5.87 -30.87 31.30
CA HIS A 185 6.18 -31.24 32.67
C HIS A 185 7.65 -30.96 32.98
N TYR A 186 7.94 -30.76 34.26
CA TYR A 186 9.28 -30.53 34.73
C TYR A 186 9.90 -31.84 35.21
N GLU A 187 11.04 -32.21 34.63
CA GLU A 187 11.83 -33.36 35.06
C GLU A 187 13.14 -32.90 35.70
N LEU A 188 13.56 -33.58 36.76
CA LEU A 188 14.85 -33.36 37.39
C LEU A 188 15.92 -34.20 36.69
N VAL A 189 16.81 -33.55 35.96
CA VAL A 189 17.95 -34.17 35.28
C VAL A 189 19.20 -34.02 36.14
N LYS A 190 19.90 -35.14 36.34
CA LYS A 190 21.16 -35.19 37.07
C LYS A 190 22.32 -35.28 36.09
N LEU A 191 23.23 -34.31 36.15
CA LEU A 191 24.46 -34.36 35.37
C LEU A 191 25.51 -35.21 36.10
N PRO A 192 26.31 -36.00 35.36
CA PRO A 192 27.45 -36.72 35.90
C PRO A 192 28.47 -35.80 36.59
N PRO A 193 29.22 -36.27 37.60
CA PRO A 193 30.23 -35.47 38.29
C PRO A 193 31.37 -34.96 37.39
N ASP A 194 31.68 -35.69 36.33
CA ASP A 194 32.72 -35.42 35.33
C ASP A 194 32.19 -34.65 34.11
N PHE A 195 30.91 -34.26 34.12
CA PHE A 195 30.27 -33.58 33.00
C PHE A 195 30.91 -32.21 32.69
N ASP A 196 31.29 -32.00 31.43
CA ASP A 196 31.76 -30.71 30.91
C ASP A 196 30.71 -30.02 30.02
N PRO A 197 30.07 -28.92 30.48
CA PRO A 197 29.07 -28.17 29.72
C PRO A 197 29.65 -27.28 28.60
N PHE A 198 30.98 -27.19 28.45
CA PHE A 198 31.63 -26.29 27.49
C PHE A 198 31.93 -26.96 26.16
N ASN A 199 31.91 -28.29 26.10
CA ASN A 199 32.30 -29.05 24.91
C ASN A 199 31.25 -30.09 24.50
N PRO A 200 30.10 -29.66 23.93
CA PRO A 200 29.13 -30.60 23.36
C PRO A 200 29.74 -31.33 22.15
N ASN A 201 29.34 -32.58 21.92
CA ASN A 201 29.77 -33.35 20.74
C ASN A 201 29.33 -32.64 19.44
N TYR A 202 28.10 -32.13 19.42
CA TYR A 202 27.57 -31.29 18.34
C TYR A 202 26.30 -30.56 18.78
N ILE A 203 25.84 -29.61 17.95
CA ILE A 203 24.59 -28.86 18.15
C ILE A 203 23.66 -29.15 16.98
N THR A 204 22.42 -29.54 17.26
CA THR A 204 21.41 -29.78 16.22
C THR A 204 20.92 -28.46 15.61
N ARG A 205 20.30 -28.54 14.42
CA ARG A 205 19.65 -27.37 13.78
C ARG A 205 18.57 -26.73 14.66
N ASP A 206 17.93 -27.51 15.51
CA ASP A 206 16.90 -27.07 16.46
C ASP A 206 17.50 -26.40 17.71
N GLY A 207 18.82 -26.21 17.78
CA GLY A 207 19.49 -25.58 18.90
C GLY A 207 19.56 -26.48 20.14
N ILE A 208 19.79 -27.79 19.94
CA ILE A 208 19.99 -28.75 21.03
C ILE A 208 21.46 -29.17 21.03
N GLU A 209 22.14 -28.93 22.14
CA GLU A 209 23.48 -29.43 22.44
C GLU A 209 23.38 -30.91 22.81
N VAL A 210 24.15 -31.76 22.13
CA VAL A 210 24.17 -33.20 22.34
C VAL A 210 25.51 -33.61 22.95
N TYR A 211 25.43 -34.33 24.07
CA TYR A 211 26.54 -34.92 24.79
C TYR A 211 26.39 -36.44 24.73
N GLU A 212 26.95 -37.07 23.68
CA GLU A 212 26.77 -38.48 23.37
C GLU A 212 27.32 -39.40 24.46
N GLU A 213 28.49 -39.06 25.01
CA GLU A 213 29.16 -39.83 26.07
C GLU A 213 28.27 -40.00 27.31
N TYR A 214 27.46 -38.99 27.60
CA TYR A 214 26.56 -38.97 28.75
C TYR A 214 25.10 -39.30 28.39
N GLY A 215 24.77 -39.42 27.10
CA GLY A 215 23.39 -39.58 26.64
C GLY A 215 22.51 -38.35 26.94
N ILE A 216 23.09 -37.16 27.08
CA ILE A 216 22.39 -35.95 27.53
C ILE A 216 22.13 -35.03 26.34
N ARG A 217 20.93 -34.45 26.29
CA ARG A 217 20.52 -33.49 25.26
C ARG A 217 19.95 -32.24 25.92
N ILE A 218 20.58 -31.09 25.68
CA ILE A 218 20.25 -29.84 26.39
C ILE A 218 19.95 -28.74 25.37
N PRO A 219 18.81 -28.04 25.44
CA PRO A 219 18.60 -26.84 24.63
C PRO A 219 19.71 -25.81 24.89
N THR A 220 20.25 -25.17 23.85
CA THR A 220 21.40 -24.24 23.95
C THR A 220 21.20 -23.13 24.98
N LYS A 221 19.98 -22.58 25.08
CA LYS A 221 19.63 -21.57 26.10
C LYS A 221 19.80 -22.09 27.53
N LEU A 222 19.49 -23.37 27.76
CA LEU A 222 19.73 -24.02 29.04
C LEU A 222 21.22 -24.35 29.22
N GLY A 223 21.90 -24.77 28.14
CA GLY A 223 23.36 -24.91 28.13
C GLY A 223 24.08 -23.65 28.61
N ASP A 224 23.66 -22.46 28.16
CA ASP A 224 24.23 -21.17 28.60
C ASP A 224 24.05 -20.93 30.10
N ILE A 225 22.87 -21.25 30.64
CA ILE A 225 22.58 -21.15 32.07
C ILE A 225 23.47 -22.11 32.87
N ILE A 226 23.58 -23.36 32.42
CA ILE A 226 24.42 -24.39 33.07
C ILE A 226 25.89 -23.94 33.08
N ARG A 227 26.41 -23.49 31.93
CA ARG A 227 27.78 -22.96 31.81
C ARG A 227 28.05 -21.79 32.74
N GLN A 228 27.08 -20.89 32.95
CA GLN A 228 27.24 -19.79 33.90
C GLN A 228 27.40 -20.28 35.33
N GLU A 229 26.66 -21.30 35.75
CA GLU A 229 26.80 -21.88 37.09
C GLU A 229 28.13 -22.62 37.26
N PHE A 230 28.56 -23.40 36.26
CA PHE A 230 29.89 -24.04 36.29
C PHE A 230 31.03 -23.02 36.34
N LYS A 231 30.88 -21.87 35.65
CA LYS A 231 31.84 -20.76 35.71
C LYS A 231 31.94 -20.14 37.11
N LYS A 232 30.84 -20.01 37.86
CA LYS A 232 30.87 -19.42 39.21
C LYS A 232 31.79 -20.21 40.14
N ASP A 233 31.75 -21.54 40.07
CA ASP A 233 32.63 -22.40 40.86
C ASP A 233 34.10 -22.24 40.45
N MET A 234 34.38 -22.21 39.15
CA MET A 234 35.73 -21.93 38.64
C MET A 234 36.28 -20.59 39.17
N TYR A 235 35.47 -19.54 39.15
CA TYR A 235 35.88 -18.23 39.66
C TYR A 235 36.00 -18.21 41.19
N ALA A 236 35.20 -19.00 41.91
CA ALA A 236 35.31 -19.18 43.35
C ALA A 236 36.60 -19.92 43.74
N GLU A 237 36.99 -20.95 42.99
CA GLU A 237 38.25 -21.69 43.20
C GLU A 237 39.49 -20.83 42.92
N ILE A 238 39.41 -19.89 41.97
CA ILE A 238 40.51 -19.00 41.58
C ILE A 238 40.52 -17.70 42.42
N GLY A 239 39.58 -17.51 43.35
CA GLY A 239 39.52 -16.35 44.25
C GLY A 239 39.18 -15.02 43.55
N LEU A 240 38.66 -15.07 42.32
CA LEU A 240 38.25 -13.90 41.55
C LEU A 240 36.76 -13.65 41.77
N HIS A 241 36.41 -13.03 42.90
CA HIS A 241 35.08 -12.45 43.06
C HIS A 241 35.03 -11.09 42.35
N ARG A 242 34.08 -10.94 41.42
CA ARG A 242 33.61 -9.64 40.90
C ARG A 242 32.24 -9.34 41.47
#